data_AF-A0A3D2CLA0-F1
#
_entry.id   AF-A0A3D2CLA0-F1
#
_cell.length_a   1.000
_cell.length_b   1.000
_cell.length_c   1.000
_cell.angle_alpha   90.00
_cell.angle_beta   90.00
_cell.angle_gamma   90.00
#
_symmetry.space_group_name_H-M   'P 1'
#
loop_
_entity.id
_entity.type
_entity.pdbx_description
1 polymer ?
#
loop_
_entity_poly.entity_id
_entity_poly.type
_entity_poly.pdbx_seq_one_letter_code
_entity_poly.pdbx_strand_id
1 'polypeptide(L)'
;MYICYDKLWKLLLERNIRKTEMSEVAGLNSRTLAKLSKNETVTTDTIARICKALRCDVGDIMEYRDAEKAATLYEAFQSSAKVLARTPTCVSYALLFRGKKYLIHQSVTKATKDSTIRCKENGTVVWEQTYRFDGASAPTKTEEVLLRPSYRSDCTTLVLIQGKPSKITGLNEGVFLSPDYKGEKRGVCVLSTAAFKLYGG
;
A
#
# COMPACT_ATOMS: atom_id res chain seq x y z
N MET A 1 -1.91 -23.31 6.32
CA MET A 1 -0.86 -23.43 5.29
C MET A 1 -1.43 -22.96 3.96
N TYR A 2 -0.73 -22.11 3.21
CA TYR A 2 -1.16 -21.70 1.87
C TYR A 2 0.01 -21.16 1.05
N ILE A 3 -0.16 -21.08 -0.28
CA ILE A 3 0.79 -20.42 -1.18
C ILE A 3 0.42 -18.93 -1.26
N CYS A 4 1.37 -18.06 -0.92
CA CYS A 4 1.20 -16.62 -0.95
C CYS A 4 1.84 -16.03 -2.22
N TYR A 5 1.09 -15.21 -2.96
CA TYR A 5 1.57 -14.49 -4.14
C TYR A 5 1.89 -13.01 -3.87
N ASP A 6 2.11 -12.60 -2.62
CA ASP A 6 2.44 -11.20 -2.31
C ASP A 6 3.72 -10.76 -3.02
N LYS A 7 4.70 -11.66 -3.16
CA LYS A 7 5.94 -11.41 -3.90
C LYS A 7 5.70 -11.02 -5.36
N LEU A 8 4.78 -11.71 -6.04
CA LEU A 8 4.35 -11.34 -7.40
C LEU A 8 3.84 -9.88 -7.44
N TRP A 9 3.00 -9.49 -6.50
CA TRP A 9 2.43 -8.14 -6.49
C TRP A 9 3.47 -7.06 -6.18
N LYS A 10 4.42 -7.35 -5.29
CA LYS A 10 5.57 -6.46 -5.02
C LYS A 10 6.41 -6.28 -6.29
N LEU A 11 6.75 -7.37 -6.97
CA LEU A 11 7.53 -7.36 -8.21
C LEU A 11 6.88 -6.50 -9.30
N LEU A 12 5.55 -6.60 -9.46
CA LEU A 12 4.82 -5.76 -10.42
C LEU A 12 4.88 -4.28 -10.07
N LEU A 13 4.78 -3.93 -8.78
CA LEU A 13 4.85 -2.53 -8.38
C LEU A 13 6.25 -1.95 -8.57
N GLU A 14 7.29 -2.69 -8.17
CA GLU A 14 8.70 -2.31 -8.35
C GLU A 14 9.04 -2.04 -9.82
N ARG A 15 8.41 -2.79 -10.74
CA ARG A 15 8.59 -2.64 -12.18
C ARG A 15 7.56 -1.73 -12.86
N ASN A 16 6.67 -1.11 -12.08
CA ASN A 16 5.58 -0.27 -12.58
C ASN A 16 4.66 -0.97 -13.62
N ILE A 17 4.46 -2.28 -13.49
CA ILE A 17 3.61 -3.10 -14.37
C ILE A 17 2.22 -3.24 -13.75
N ARG A 18 1.17 -3.12 -14.56
CA ARG A 18 -0.21 -3.33 -14.07
C ARG A 18 -0.56 -4.82 -14.03
N LYS A 19 -1.42 -5.23 -13.09
CA LYS A 19 -1.92 -6.62 -13.02
C LYS A 19 -2.58 -7.09 -14.33
N THR A 20 -3.32 -6.20 -14.99
CA THR A 20 -4.00 -6.47 -16.26
C THR A 20 -2.99 -6.67 -17.39
N GLU A 21 -1.97 -5.81 -17.46
CA GLU A 21 -0.88 -5.92 -18.42
C GLU A 21 -0.08 -7.21 -18.23
N MET A 22 0.25 -7.57 -16.98
CA MET A 22 0.87 -8.87 -16.70
C MET A 22 -0.01 -10.03 -17.15
N SER A 23 -1.32 -9.99 -16.87
CA SER A 23 -2.24 -11.05 -17.31
C SER A 23 -2.32 -11.15 -18.83
N GLU A 24 -2.28 -10.04 -19.56
CA GLU A 24 -2.27 -10.03 -21.02
C GLU A 24 -0.97 -10.65 -21.57
N VAL A 25 0.19 -10.22 -21.07
CA VAL A 25 1.50 -10.72 -21.53
C VAL A 25 1.70 -12.19 -21.16
N ALA A 26 1.23 -12.62 -19.99
CA ALA A 26 1.26 -14.03 -19.57
C ALA A 26 0.13 -14.87 -20.20
N GLY A 27 -0.84 -14.25 -20.89
CA GLY A 27 -2.02 -14.86 -21.50
C GLY A 27 -3.02 -15.46 -20.50
N LEU A 28 -3.09 -14.91 -19.30
CA LEU A 28 -3.98 -15.35 -18.22
C LEU A 28 -5.38 -14.76 -18.40
N ASN A 29 -6.40 -15.56 -18.12
CA ASN A 29 -7.77 -15.07 -18.06
C ASN A 29 -8.07 -14.41 -16.71
N SER A 30 -9.20 -13.68 -16.65
CA SER A 30 -9.67 -12.99 -15.44
C SER A 30 -9.88 -13.92 -14.25
N ARG A 31 -10.29 -15.18 -14.50
CA ARG A 31 -10.48 -16.19 -13.46
C ARG A 31 -9.16 -16.53 -12.77
N THR A 32 -8.11 -16.78 -13.54
CA THR A 32 -6.77 -17.08 -13.00
C THR A 32 -6.21 -15.88 -12.23
N LEU A 33 -6.40 -14.66 -12.74
CA LEU A 33 -5.99 -13.45 -12.04
C LEU A 33 -6.71 -13.27 -10.68
N ALA A 34 -8.00 -13.61 -10.62
CA ALA A 34 -8.78 -13.59 -9.39
C ALA A 34 -8.27 -14.64 -8.38
N LYS A 35 -7.92 -15.85 -8.84
CA LYS A 35 -7.31 -16.90 -8.00
C LYS A 35 -6.00 -16.45 -7.37
N LEU A 36 -5.09 -15.91 -8.18
CA LEU A 36 -3.81 -15.36 -7.70
C LEU A 36 -4.05 -14.27 -6.64
N SER A 37 -5.04 -13.40 -6.86
CA SER A 37 -5.35 -12.31 -5.92
C SER A 37 -5.92 -12.79 -4.59
N LYS A 38 -6.45 -14.03 -4.55
CA LYS A 38 -7.01 -14.67 -3.36
C LYS A 38 -6.07 -15.71 -2.73
N ASN A 39 -4.84 -15.84 -3.23
CA ASN A 39 -3.91 -16.88 -2.80
C ASN A 39 -4.46 -18.31 -3.00
N GLU A 40 -5.30 -18.50 -4.02
CA GLU A 40 -5.79 -19.81 -4.42
C GLU A 40 -4.76 -20.56 -5.27
N THR A 41 -4.88 -21.88 -5.34
CA THR A 41 -4.00 -22.70 -6.16
C THR A 41 -4.22 -22.45 -7.66
N VAL A 42 -3.10 -22.34 -8.38
CA VAL A 42 -3.06 -22.29 -9.85
C VAL A 42 -2.19 -23.43 -10.37
N THR A 43 -2.27 -23.70 -11.67
CA THR A 43 -1.45 -24.74 -12.29
C THR A 43 0.02 -24.32 -12.36
N THR A 44 0.92 -25.29 -12.37
CA THR A 44 2.36 -25.04 -12.61
C THR A 44 2.61 -24.39 -13.98
N ASP A 45 1.80 -24.69 -14.99
CA ASP A 45 1.81 -23.98 -16.28
C ASP A 45 1.55 -22.47 -16.12
N THR A 46 0.57 -22.10 -15.30
CA THR A 46 0.27 -20.68 -15.00
C THR A 46 1.50 -20.00 -14.40
N ILE A 47 2.16 -20.65 -13.43
CA ILE A 47 3.38 -20.14 -12.79
C ILE A 47 4.49 -19.97 -13.84
N ALA A 48 4.76 -20.99 -14.66
CA ALA A 48 5.80 -20.93 -15.70
C ALA A 48 5.56 -19.80 -16.70
N ARG A 49 4.30 -19.54 -17.07
CA ARG A 49 3.92 -18.43 -17.96
C ARG A 49 4.16 -17.06 -17.33
N ILE A 50 3.85 -16.90 -16.04
CA ILE A 50 4.15 -15.66 -15.29
C ILE A 50 5.67 -15.46 -15.22
N CYS A 51 6.43 -16.49 -14.83
CA CYS A 51 7.89 -16.45 -14.78
C CYS A 51 8.49 -16.05 -16.14
N LYS A 52 7.98 -16.61 -17.24
CA LYS A 52 8.40 -16.25 -18.60
C LYS A 52 8.07 -14.80 -18.96
N ALA A 53 6.84 -14.35 -18.67
CA ALA A 53 6.38 -12.99 -18.96
C ALA A 53 7.18 -11.94 -18.18
N LEU A 54 7.52 -12.24 -16.92
CA LEU A 54 8.25 -11.34 -16.04
C LEU A 54 9.76 -11.58 -16.05
N ARG A 55 10.28 -12.60 -16.74
CA ARG A 55 11.70 -12.99 -16.69
C ARG A 55 12.22 -13.10 -15.24
N CYS A 56 11.53 -13.89 -14.43
CA CYS A 56 11.86 -14.15 -13.04
C CYS A 56 11.74 -15.64 -12.71
N ASP A 57 12.17 -16.05 -11.53
CA ASP A 57 12.02 -17.41 -11.04
C ASP A 57 10.77 -17.55 -10.15
N VAL A 58 10.38 -18.79 -9.86
CA VAL A 58 9.23 -19.14 -9.03
C VAL A 58 9.33 -18.54 -7.63
N GLY A 59 10.53 -18.51 -7.05
CA GLY A 59 10.79 -17.93 -5.73
C GLY A 59 10.60 -16.41 -5.64
N ASP A 60 10.58 -15.73 -6.79
CA ASP A 60 10.37 -14.27 -6.90
C ASP A 60 8.89 -13.90 -6.90
N ILE A 61 7.99 -14.87 -7.16
CA ILE A 61 6.56 -14.60 -7.34
C ILE A 61 5.68 -15.26 -6.29
N MET A 62 6.16 -16.31 -5.62
CA MET A 62 5.41 -16.97 -4.57
C MET A 62 6.27 -17.53 -3.44
N GLU A 63 5.63 -17.77 -2.31
CA GLU A 63 6.23 -18.43 -1.15
C GLU A 63 5.21 -19.26 -0.39
N TYR A 64 5.70 -20.27 0.33
CA TYR A 64 4.91 -21.02 1.28
C TYR A 64 4.76 -20.20 2.58
N ARG A 65 3.52 -20.08 3.10
CA ARG A 65 3.26 -19.51 4.43
C ARG A 65 2.47 -20.48 5.31
N ASP A 66 2.97 -20.67 6.54
CA ASP A 66 2.20 -21.33 7.60
C ASP A 66 1.11 -20.38 8.09
N ALA A 67 -0.13 -20.88 8.23
CA ALA A 67 -1.24 -20.07 8.71
C ALA A 67 -1.08 -19.63 10.18
N GLU A 68 -0.22 -20.31 10.94
CA GLU A 68 0.06 -19.99 12.34
C GLU A 68 1.27 -19.06 12.53
N LYS A 69 2.15 -18.90 11.54
CA LYS A 69 3.36 -18.09 11.69
C LYS A 69 3.25 -16.78 10.92
N ALA A 70 3.28 -15.72 11.73
CA ALA A 70 3.39 -14.31 11.38
C ALA A 70 2.14 -13.70 10.71
N ALA A 71 1.19 -13.27 11.53
CA ALA A 71 0.28 -12.19 11.13
C ALA A 71 1.13 -11.04 10.58
N THR A 72 0.79 -10.55 9.39
CA THR A 72 1.37 -9.34 8.82
C THR A 72 0.97 -8.14 9.68
N LEU A 73 1.72 -7.04 9.61
CA LEU A 73 1.34 -5.76 10.21
C LEU A 73 -0.05 -5.30 9.73
N TYR A 74 -0.40 -5.58 8.47
CA TYR A 74 -1.74 -5.30 7.94
C TYR A 74 -2.82 -6.15 8.63
N GLU A 75 -2.60 -7.46 8.77
CA GLU A 75 -3.54 -8.35 9.45
C GLU A 75 -3.67 -8.01 10.93
N ALA A 76 -2.57 -7.68 11.60
CA ALA A 76 -2.57 -7.20 12.97
C ALA A 76 -3.32 -5.86 13.10
N PHE A 77 -3.17 -4.97 12.12
CA PHE A 77 -3.94 -3.73 12.05
C PHE A 77 -5.44 -4.01 11.93
N GLN A 78 -5.86 -4.96 11.08
CA GLN A 78 -7.27 -5.31 10.93
C GLN A 78 -7.87 -5.96 12.18
N SER A 79 -7.10 -6.78 12.91
CA SER A 79 -7.63 -7.59 14.01
C SER A 79 -7.50 -6.95 15.39
N SER A 80 -6.49 -6.11 15.61
CA SER A 80 -6.07 -5.71 16.97
C SER A 80 -5.79 -4.22 17.16
N ALA A 81 -5.89 -3.41 16.10
CA ALA A 81 -5.68 -1.97 16.24
C ALA A 81 -6.79 -1.30 17.05
N LYS A 82 -6.40 -0.47 18.02
CA LYS A 82 -7.32 0.28 18.88
C LYS A 82 -7.54 1.67 18.32
N VAL A 83 -8.78 2.07 18.10
CA VAL A 83 -9.12 3.44 17.71
C VAL A 83 -8.72 4.40 18.83
N LEU A 84 -7.94 5.42 18.50
CA LEU A 84 -7.54 6.49 19.41
C LEU A 84 -8.39 7.75 19.24
N ALA A 85 -8.65 8.14 17.99
CA ALA A 85 -9.35 9.38 17.68
C ALA A 85 -10.01 9.32 16.31
N ARG A 86 -11.06 10.12 16.12
CA ARG A 86 -11.73 10.34 14.84
C ARG A 86 -11.77 11.84 14.57
N THR A 87 -11.36 12.21 13.38
CA THR A 87 -11.46 13.56 12.82
C THR A 87 -12.24 13.48 11.51
N PRO A 88 -12.74 14.60 10.96
CA PRO A 88 -13.42 14.58 9.66
C PRO A 88 -12.56 14.00 8.53
N THR A 89 -11.24 14.16 8.61
CA THR A 89 -10.28 13.74 7.58
C THR A 89 -9.67 12.35 7.84
N CYS A 90 -9.49 11.95 9.10
CA CYS A 90 -8.79 10.73 9.48
C CYS A 90 -9.37 10.00 10.71
N VAL A 91 -9.23 8.68 10.71
CA VAL A 91 -9.34 7.83 11.91
C VAL A 91 -7.93 7.41 12.34
N SER A 92 -7.62 7.59 13.62
CA SER A 92 -6.31 7.28 14.19
C SER A 92 -6.37 6.02 15.04
N TYR A 93 -5.35 5.17 14.94
CA TYR A 93 -5.27 3.88 15.62
C TYR A 93 -3.91 3.69 16.29
N ALA A 94 -3.91 3.02 17.45
CA ALA A 94 -2.72 2.45 18.07
C ALA A 94 -2.64 0.96 17.76
N LEU A 95 -1.44 0.49 17.43
CA LEU A 95 -1.16 -0.93 17.27
C LEU A 95 0.21 -1.25 17.85
N LEU A 96 0.30 -2.35 18.61
CA LEU A 96 1.57 -2.94 19.01
C LEU A 96 1.78 -4.19 18.15
N PHE A 97 2.87 -4.22 17.39
CA PHE A 97 3.17 -5.35 16.52
C PHE A 97 4.66 -5.68 16.58
N ARG A 98 4.98 -6.92 16.98
CA ARG A 98 6.36 -7.42 17.17
C ARG A 98 7.22 -6.49 18.04
N GLY A 99 6.65 -5.99 19.15
CA GLY A 99 7.33 -5.09 20.08
C GLY A 99 7.48 -3.63 19.62
N LYS A 100 7.04 -3.29 18.41
CA LYS A 100 7.04 -1.91 17.88
C LYS A 100 5.66 -1.29 17.99
N LYS A 101 5.59 -0.04 18.47
CA LYS A 101 4.36 0.76 18.50
C LYS A 101 4.15 1.43 17.14
N TYR A 102 2.93 1.36 16.64
CA TYR A 102 2.48 2.04 15.43
C TYR A 102 1.34 2.99 15.77
N LEU A 103 1.44 4.21 15.24
CA LEU A 103 0.35 5.17 15.19
C LEU A 103 -0.12 5.26 13.74
N ILE A 104 -1.30 4.73 13.45
CA ILE A 104 -1.81 4.60 12.09
C ILE A 104 -2.96 5.58 11.89
N HIS A 105 -2.84 6.48 10.93
CA HIS A 105 -3.89 7.42 10.55
C HIS A 105 -4.46 7.02 9.20
N GLN A 106 -5.71 6.56 9.17
CA GLN A 106 -6.38 6.19 7.94
C GLN A 106 -7.27 7.33 7.46
N SER A 107 -7.17 7.72 6.18
CA SER A 107 -8.08 8.73 5.62
C SER A 107 -9.52 8.24 5.67
N VAL A 108 -10.47 9.13 5.97
CA VAL A 108 -11.90 8.84 5.90
C VAL A 108 -12.36 8.82 4.44
N THR A 109 -11.89 9.79 3.65
CA THR A 109 -12.18 9.91 2.23
C THR A 109 -11.31 8.96 1.40
N LYS A 110 -11.86 8.50 0.27
CA LYS A 110 -11.19 7.62 -0.68
C LYS A 110 -10.58 8.44 -1.81
N ALA A 111 -9.30 8.21 -2.07
CA ALA A 111 -8.54 8.84 -3.13
C ALA A 111 -8.96 8.30 -4.49
N THR A 112 -8.91 9.19 -5.47
CA THR A 112 -9.21 8.92 -6.87
C THR A 112 -7.99 9.23 -7.74
N LYS A 113 -8.10 8.97 -9.04
CA LYS A 113 -7.08 9.34 -10.03
C LYS A 113 -6.82 10.85 -10.10
N ASP A 114 -7.68 11.68 -9.51
CA ASP A 114 -7.57 13.13 -9.48
C ASP A 114 -7.08 13.65 -8.11
N SER A 115 -6.79 12.74 -7.19
CA SER A 115 -6.22 13.03 -5.86
C SER A 115 -4.70 12.87 -5.90
N THR A 116 -3.98 13.84 -5.34
CA THR A 116 -2.53 13.80 -5.14
C THR A 116 -2.23 13.99 -3.66
N ILE A 117 -1.38 13.15 -3.10
CA ILE A 117 -0.98 13.25 -1.69
C ILE A 117 0.42 13.81 -1.60
N ARG A 118 0.60 14.85 -0.78
CA ARG A 118 1.89 15.52 -0.60
C ARG A 118 2.31 15.47 0.86
N CYS A 119 3.53 14.99 1.09
CA CYS A 119 4.17 14.94 2.39
C CYS A 119 5.16 16.09 2.49
N LYS A 120 4.85 17.10 3.31
CA LYS A 120 5.73 18.25 3.53
C LYS A 120 6.91 17.84 4.43
N GLU A 121 8.00 18.61 4.38
CA GLU A 121 9.23 18.33 5.16
C GLU A 121 9.00 18.27 6.67
N ASN A 122 8.04 19.05 7.16
CA ASN A 122 7.62 19.04 8.57
C ASN A 122 6.72 17.86 8.95
N GLY A 123 6.52 16.89 8.05
CA GLY A 123 5.66 15.72 8.22
C GLY A 123 4.17 15.96 7.92
N THR A 124 3.73 17.20 7.67
CA THR A 124 2.33 17.48 7.35
C THR A 124 1.92 16.76 6.07
N VAL A 125 0.83 16.00 6.14
CA VAL A 125 0.24 15.31 4.99
C VAL A 125 -0.91 16.12 4.46
N VAL A 126 -0.86 16.39 3.18
CA VAL A 126 -1.77 17.25 2.46
C VAL A 126 -2.42 16.48 1.32
N TRP A 127 -3.71 16.72 1.15
CA TRP A 127 -4.51 16.19 0.06
C TRP A 127 -4.79 17.30 -0.95
N GLU A 128 -4.31 17.13 -2.18
CA GLU A 128 -4.62 18.00 -3.31
C GLU A 128 -5.64 17.30 -4.21
N GLN A 129 -6.82 17.90 -4.38
CA GLN A 129 -7.85 17.39 -5.27
C GLN A 129 -7.93 18.26 -6.51
N THR A 130 -7.84 17.63 -7.68
CA THR A 130 -8.00 18.31 -8.96
C THR A 130 -9.43 18.10 -9.47
N TYR A 131 -10.07 19.17 -9.94
CA TYR A 131 -11.37 19.16 -10.58
C TYR A 131 -11.24 19.70 -12.00
N ARG A 132 -11.85 18.99 -12.95
CA ARG A 132 -11.94 19.42 -14.34
C ARG A 132 -13.42 19.65 -14.64
N PHE A 133 -13.77 20.89 -14.92
CA PHE A 133 -15.12 21.26 -15.36
C PHE A 133 -15.11 21.38 -16.88
N ASP A 134 -16.18 20.94 -17.52
CA ASP A 134 -16.33 21.07 -18.97
C ASP A 134 -16.38 22.56 -19.35
N GLY A 135 -15.54 22.96 -20.30
CA GLY A 135 -15.41 24.35 -20.74
C GLY A 135 -14.44 25.23 -19.95
N ALA A 136 -13.80 24.73 -18.88
CA ALA A 136 -12.74 25.46 -18.18
C ALA A 136 -11.38 25.31 -18.87
N SER A 137 -10.66 26.41 -19.05
CA SER A 137 -9.32 26.43 -19.67
C SER A 137 -8.21 25.84 -18.80
N ALA A 138 -8.40 25.80 -17.47
CA ALA A 138 -7.46 25.22 -16.53
C ALA A 138 -8.19 24.42 -15.43
N PRO A 139 -7.59 23.34 -14.91
CA PRO A 139 -8.16 22.58 -13.80
C PRO A 139 -8.12 23.37 -12.48
N THR A 140 -9.18 23.28 -11.69
CA THR A 140 -9.22 23.85 -10.34
C THR A 140 -8.60 22.86 -9.35
N LYS A 141 -7.79 23.36 -8.42
CA LYS A 141 -7.18 22.55 -7.37
C LYS A 141 -7.62 23.03 -5.99
N THR A 142 -7.98 22.10 -5.12
CA THR A 142 -8.19 22.37 -3.70
C THR A 142 -7.13 21.65 -2.87
N GLU A 143 -6.67 22.28 -1.79
CA GLU A 143 -5.72 21.72 -0.85
C GLU A 143 -6.39 21.58 0.52
N GLU A 144 -6.37 20.37 1.08
CA GLU A 144 -6.84 20.10 2.45
C GLU A 144 -5.71 19.46 3.26
N VAL A 145 -5.54 19.91 4.51
CA VAL A 145 -4.57 19.28 5.41
C VAL A 145 -5.20 18.01 5.99
N LEU A 146 -4.71 16.86 5.54
CA LEU A 146 -5.18 15.56 6.01
C LEU A 146 -4.76 15.31 7.47
N LEU A 147 -3.47 15.54 7.75
CA LEU A 147 -2.87 15.27 9.06
C LEU A 147 -1.70 16.21 9.32
N ARG A 148 -1.66 16.80 10.52
CA ARG A 148 -0.46 17.41 11.09
C ARG A 148 0.08 16.46 12.16
N PRO A 149 1.05 15.60 11.83
CA PRO A 149 1.51 14.60 12.78
C PRO A 149 2.35 15.27 13.87
N SER A 150 2.03 14.95 15.11
CA SER A 150 2.93 15.19 16.24
C SER A 150 3.99 14.10 16.21
N TYR A 151 5.23 14.43 15.88
CA TYR A 151 6.32 13.46 15.90
C TYR A 151 6.44 12.84 17.30
N ARG A 152 6.46 11.51 17.36
CA ARG A 152 6.83 10.76 18.57
C ARG A 152 7.94 9.81 18.24
N SER A 153 9.04 9.89 18.98
CA SER A 153 10.19 9.00 18.79
C SER A 153 9.92 7.56 19.24
N ASP A 154 8.86 7.33 20.02
CA ASP A 154 8.52 6.01 20.58
C ASP A 154 7.58 5.18 19.70
N CYS A 155 7.12 5.71 18.56
CA CYS A 155 6.26 4.98 17.63
C CYS A 155 6.56 5.29 16.16
N THR A 156 6.23 4.33 15.29
CA THR A 156 6.24 4.54 13.83
C THR A 156 4.88 5.11 13.42
N THR A 157 4.87 6.27 12.75
CA THR A 157 3.63 6.89 12.28
C THR A 157 3.37 6.51 10.83
N LEU A 158 2.24 5.85 10.57
CA LEU A 158 1.77 5.49 9.23
C LEU A 158 0.54 6.32 8.87
N VAL A 159 0.44 6.78 7.63
CA VAL A 159 -0.76 7.42 7.07
C VAL A 159 -1.23 6.57 5.90
N LEU A 160 -2.40 5.98 6.08
CA LEU A 160 -3.03 5.09 5.11
C LEU A 160 -4.08 5.86 4.32
N ILE A 161 -3.79 6.06 3.04
CA ILE A 161 -4.69 6.70 2.10
C ILE A 161 -5.62 5.63 1.53
N GLN A 162 -6.91 5.72 1.84
CA GLN A 162 -7.90 4.87 1.20
C GLN A 162 -8.02 5.23 -0.29
N GLY A 163 -8.41 4.26 -1.12
CA GLY A 163 -8.55 4.46 -2.56
C GLY A 163 -7.22 4.45 -3.30
N LYS A 164 -7.22 5.02 -4.52
CA LYS A 164 -6.06 5.01 -5.41
C LYS A 164 -5.73 6.44 -5.85
N PRO A 165 -4.82 7.13 -5.16
CA PRO A 165 -4.35 8.45 -5.60
C PRO A 165 -3.57 8.31 -6.92
N SER A 166 -3.45 9.41 -7.66
CA SER A 166 -2.57 9.51 -8.84
C SER A 166 -1.10 9.36 -8.45
N LYS A 167 -0.68 10.05 -7.40
CA LYS A 167 0.69 10.06 -6.89
C LYS A 167 0.71 10.40 -5.40
N ILE A 168 1.71 9.87 -4.71
CA ILE A 168 2.16 10.29 -3.37
C ILE A 168 3.56 10.87 -3.54
N THR A 169 3.81 12.08 -3.02
CA THR A 169 5.05 12.85 -3.26
C THR A 169 5.62 13.43 -1.97
N GLY A 170 6.94 13.69 -1.93
CA GLY A 170 7.63 14.32 -0.79
C GLY A 170 8.46 13.35 0.05
N LEU A 171 8.79 13.68 1.30
CA LEU A 171 9.55 12.77 2.16
C LEU A 171 8.81 11.44 2.35
N ASN A 172 9.51 10.31 2.17
CA ASN A 172 8.99 8.94 2.21
C ASN A 172 7.90 8.66 1.16
N GLU A 173 8.22 8.82 -0.15
CA GLU A 173 7.37 8.63 -1.36
C GLU A 173 6.73 7.22 -1.53
N GLY A 174 6.10 6.67 -0.50
CA GLY A 174 5.68 5.25 -0.51
C GLY A 174 6.86 4.28 -0.54
N VAL A 175 8.11 4.76 -0.49
CA VAL A 175 9.30 3.93 -0.34
C VAL A 175 9.40 3.53 1.12
N PHE A 176 8.84 2.37 1.45
CA PHE A 176 9.54 1.38 2.28
C PHE A 176 8.94 0.00 2.03
N LEU A 177 9.79 -1.03 1.94
CA LEU A 177 9.73 -2.24 2.78
C LEU A 177 10.79 -3.29 2.41
N SER A 178 11.98 -3.11 2.98
CA SER A 178 12.74 -4.26 3.48
C SER A 178 12.52 -4.36 5.00
N PRO A 179 12.35 -5.56 5.57
CA PRO A 179 12.44 -5.82 7.01
C PRO A 179 13.73 -5.26 7.64
N ASP A 180 14.77 -5.02 6.82
CA ASP A 180 16.08 -4.53 7.22
C ASP A 180 16.21 -3.00 7.17
N TYR A 181 15.13 -2.25 6.89
CA TYR A 181 15.25 -0.80 6.86
C TYR A 181 15.53 -0.22 8.24
N LYS A 182 16.80 0.13 8.44
CA LYS A 182 17.29 0.95 9.52
C LYS A 182 16.88 2.39 9.23
N GLY A 183 15.62 2.69 9.57
CA GLY A 183 14.95 3.97 9.42
C GLY A 183 15.89 5.17 9.38
N GLU A 184 15.82 5.98 8.31
CA GLU A 184 16.21 7.37 8.50
C GLU A 184 15.32 7.98 9.57
N LYS A 185 15.99 8.44 10.63
CA LYS A 185 15.42 9.11 11.78
C LYS A 185 14.72 10.37 11.27
N ARG A 186 13.40 10.31 11.13
CA ARG A 186 12.38 11.38 11.14
C ARG A 186 11.43 11.19 9.96
N GLY A 187 10.24 10.64 10.22
CA GLY A 187 9.23 10.68 9.17
C GLY A 187 7.94 9.96 9.48
N VAL A 188 6.87 10.57 9.01
CA VAL A 188 5.58 9.93 8.79
C VAL A 188 5.67 9.18 7.46
N CYS A 189 5.27 7.91 7.46
CA CYS A 189 5.22 7.10 6.24
C CYS A 189 3.82 7.16 5.64
N VAL A 190 3.70 7.58 4.39
CA VAL A 190 2.40 7.72 3.72
C VAL A 190 2.29 6.73 2.59
N LEU A 191 1.23 5.94 2.58
CA LEU A 191 1.00 4.93 1.55
C LEU A 191 -0.49 4.67 1.34
N SER A 192 -0.85 4.11 0.19
CA SER A 192 -2.22 3.64 -0.03
C SER A 192 -2.52 2.40 0.82
N THR A 193 -3.78 2.17 1.18
CA THR A 193 -4.18 0.93 1.86
C THR A 193 -3.84 -0.32 1.04
N ALA A 194 -3.90 -0.22 -0.30
CA ALA A 194 -3.53 -1.31 -1.19
C ALA A 194 -2.04 -1.64 -1.10
N ALA A 195 -1.18 -0.61 -1.08
CA ALA A 195 0.23 -0.78 -0.80
C ALA A 195 0.38 -1.44 0.57
N PHE A 196 -0.21 -0.89 1.64
CA PHE A 196 -0.05 -1.41 3.00
C PHE A 196 -0.37 -2.89 3.16
N LYS A 197 -1.41 -3.37 2.47
CA LYS A 197 -1.77 -4.80 2.44
C LYS A 197 -0.67 -5.69 1.85
N LEU A 198 -0.03 -5.27 0.76
CA LEU A 198 1.02 -6.05 0.08
C LEU A 198 2.32 -6.10 0.88
N TYR A 199 2.53 -5.06 1.67
CA TYR A 199 3.84 -4.64 2.13
C TYR A 199 3.98 -4.79 3.63
N GLY A 200 2.88 -4.77 4.38
CA GLY A 200 2.88 -5.02 5.82
C GLY A 200 3.30 -6.43 6.24
N GLY A 201 3.61 -7.34 5.31
CA GLY A 201 4.11 -8.70 5.60
C GLY A 201 5.60 -8.76 5.91
#